data_AF-A0A849C213-F1
#
_entry.id   AF-A0A849C213-F1
#
_cell.length_a   1.000
_cell.length_b   1.000
_cell.length_c   1.000
_cell.angle_alpha   90.00
_cell.angle_beta   90.00
_cell.angle_gamma   90.00
#
_symmetry.space_group_name_H-M   'P 1'
#
loop_
_entity.id
_entity.type
_entity.pdbx_description
1 polymer ?
#
loop_
_entity_poly.entity_id
_entity_poly.type
_entity_poly.pdbx_seq_one_letter_code
_entity_poly.pdbx_strand_id
1 'polypeptide(L)'
;MALKARDIEKARFKKSALGRRGYDEHEVEEFLERVAREVSRLNSTNKRLTQQMEFSDEKSLLSDNDYLAHRVSELEHRIAMYKSALGDAVTVETLRNEIAKLRQENEQLRAETQHDVLGVSVRAVNMLSQAQITAETTVAEAEYYARELVAQARDQYADILRQAQKSAARAADGLAALKTAPVGAPEPLPAEIEYIRTYAQIAEKQMHTIVEALFAEIDKLGGPPQPHREHESATDPPPADRPGATPQMSFWNPPKLEPGTAVPAPAAAGDPDH
;
A
#
# COMPACT_ATOMS: atom_id res chain seq x y z
N MET A 1 -47.30 -7.60 -63.61
CA MET A 1 -47.41 -7.60 -65.09
C MET A 1 -46.58 -6.47 -65.64
N ALA A 2 -45.56 -6.75 -66.46
CA ALA A 2 -44.71 -5.72 -67.04
C ALA A 2 -45.35 -5.20 -68.35
N LEU A 3 -45.64 -3.90 -68.43
CA LEU A 3 -46.07 -3.27 -69.69
C LEU A 3 -44.96 -3.44 -70.73
N LYS A 4 -45.29 -3.97 -71.91
CA LYS A 4 -44.36 -4.02 -73.03
C LYS A 4 -44.56 -2.77 -73.89
N ALA A 5 -43.51 -2.36 -74.59
CA ALA A 5 -43.59 -1.21 -75.50
C ALA A 5 -44.70 -1.34 -76.56
N ARG A 6 -44.94 -2.57 -77.05
CA ARG A 6 -46.05 -2.88 -77.97
C ARG A 6 -47.44 -2.65 -77.37
N ASP A 7 -47.57 -2.72 -76.04
CA ASP A 7 -48.84 -2.47 -75.36
C ASP A 7 -49.09 -0.95 -75.26
N ILE A 8 -48.03 -0.14 -75.23
CA ILE A 8 -48.07 1.33 -75.18
C ILE A 8 -48.35 1.90 -76.58
N GLU A 9 -47.72 1.37 -77.62
CA GLU A 9 -47.97 1.76 -79.03
C GLU A 9 -49.42 1.47 -79.47
N LYS A 10 -50.04 0.43 -78.89
CA LYS A 10 -51.43 0.05 -79.19
C LYS A 10 -52.46 0.71 -78.27
N ALA A 11 -52.03 1.56 -77.34
CA ALA A 11 -52.93 2.23 -76.42
C ALA A 11 -53.91 3.12 -77.22
N ARG A 12 -55.20 2.99 -76.90
CA ARG A 12 -56.27 3.81 -77.50
C ARG A 12 -56.96 4.62 -76.42
N PHE A 13 -56.98 5.93 -76.60
CA PHE A 13 -57.65 6.87 -75.70
C PHE A 13 -59.02 7.25 -76.27
N LYS A 14 -60.02 7.43 -75.40
CA LYS A 14 -61.34 7.92 -75.80
C LYS A 14 -61.26 9.42 -76.10
N LYS A 15 -61.90 9.89 -77.18
CA LYS A 15 -61.98 11.33 -77.50
C LYS A 15 -62.72 12.08 -76.39
N SER A 16 -62.25 13.29 -76.09
CA SER A 16 -62.84 14.14 -75.05
C SER A 16 -64.32 14.41 -75.33
N ALA A 17 -65.16 14.38 -74.30
CA ALA A 17 -66.60 14.67 -74.43
C ALA A 17 -66.81 16.09 -74.96
N LEU A 18 -67.80 16.25 -75.85
CA LEU A 18 -68.10 17.50 -76.56
C LEU A 18 -68.19 18.67 -75.55
N GLY A 19 -67.30 19.65 -75.67
CA GLY A 19 -67.23 20.84 -74.80
C GLY A 19 -66.06 20.89 -73.80
N ARG A 20 -65.25 19.83 -73.65
CA ARG A 20 -64.00 19.85 -72.86
C ARG A 20 -62.77 19.74 -73.77
N ARG A 21 -61.79 20.62 -73.61
CA ARG A 21 -60.50 20.56 -74.34
C ARG A 21 -59.77 19.27 -73.95
N GLY A 22 -59.45 18.44 -74.93
CA GLY A 22 -58.58 17.28 -74.78
C GLY A 22 -57.13 17.61 -75.12
N TYR A 23 -56.22 16.66 -74.90
CA TYR A 23 -54.85 16.73 -75.39
C TYR A 23 -54.79 16.65 -76.92
N ASP A 24 -53.76 17.24 -77.52
CA ASP A 24 -53.50 17.13 -78.96
C ASP A 24 -53.12 15.68 -79.30
N GLU A 25 -53.74 15.14 -80.36
CA GLU A 25 -53.55 13.76 -80.78
C GLU A 25 -52.11 13.50 -81.25
N HIS A 26 -51.50 14.47 -81.94
CA HIS A 26 -50.14 14.34 -82.47
C HIS A 26 -49.08 14.41 -81.35
N GLU A 27 -49.26 15.30 -80.38
CA GLU A 27 -48.33 15.43 -79.25
C GLU A 27 -48.38 14.18 -78.34
N VAL A 28 -49.58 13.62 -78.14
CA VAL A 28 -49.76 12.37 -77.40
C VAL A 28 -49.14 11.19 -78.16
N GLU A 29 -49.28 11.13 -79.49
CA GLU A 29 -48.67 10.07 -80.31
C GLU A 29 -47.14 10.10 -80.26
N GLU A 30 -46.52 11.28 -80.40
CA GLU A 30 -45.07 11.45 -80.29
C GLU A 30 -44.56 11.08 -78.88
N PHE A 31 -45.30 11.47 -77.84
CA PHE A 31 -44.98 11.12 -76.46
C PHE A 31 -45.04 9.60 -76.24
N LEU A 32 -46.08 8.92 -76.74
CA LEU A 32 -46.22 7.46 -76.62
C LEU A 32 -45.09 6.72 -77.35
N GLU A 33 -44.66 7.19 -78.52
CA GLU A 33 -43.52 6.61 -79.24
C GLU A 33 -42.21 6.75 -78.44
N ARG A 34 -41.99 7.92 -77.82
CA ARG A 34 -40.83 8.13 -76.94
C ARG A 34 -40.87 7.21 -75.71
N VAL A 35 -42.04 7.08 -75.07
CA VAL A 35 -42.23 6.19 -73.91
C VAL A 35 -42.06 4.72 -74.30
N ALA A 36 -42.60 4.29 -75.45
CA ALA A 36 -42.45 2.93 -75.94
C ALA A 36 -40.99 2.56 -76.23
N ARG A 37 -40.22 3.49 -76.82
CA ARG A 37 -38.77 3.33 -77.02
C ARG A 37 -38.04 3.18 -75.68
N GLU A 38 -38.34 4.02 -74.70
CA GLU A 38 -37.68 3.96 -73.40
C GLU A 38 -38.04 2.69 -72.62
N VAL A 39 -39.30 2.26 -72.66
CA VAL A 39 -39.75 0.99 -72.05
C VAL A 39 -39.11 -0.22 -72.74
N SER A 40 -38.91 -0.18 -74.06
CA SER A 40 -38.15 -1.23 -74.78
C SER A 40 -36.70 -1.28 -74.33
N ARG A 41 -36.06 -0.12 -74.20
CA ARG A 41 -34.68 0.02 -73.73
C ARG A 41 -34.55 -0.55 -72.31
N LEU A 42 -35.36 -0.07 -71.37
CA LEU A 42 -35.34 -0.51 -69.98
C LEU A 42 -35.62 -2.01 -69.84
N ASN A 43 -36.60 -2.55 -70.57
CA ASN A 43 -36.87 -4.00 -70.55
C ASN A 43 -35.70 -4.82 -71.09
N SER A 44 -35.02 -4.32 -72.13
CA SER A 44 -33.84 -4.99 -72.69
C SER A 44 -32.65 -4.93 -71.74
N THR A 45 -32.44 -3.78 -71.10
CA THR A 45 -31.41 -3.60 -70.07
C THR A 45 -31.68 -4.49 -68.85
N ASN A 46 -32.91 -4.52 -68.34
CA ASN A 46 -33.28 -5.39 -67.21
C ASN A 46 -33.09 -6.87 -67.56
N LYS A 47 -33.55 -7.32 -68.75
CA LYS A 47 -33.30 -8.70 -69.20
C LYS A 47 -31.81 -9.04 -69.23
N ARG A 48 -30.99 -8.13 -69.75
CA ARG A 48 -29.53 -8.32 -69.79
C ARG A 48 -28.92 -8.36 -68.39
N LEU A 49 -29.36 -7.47 -67.50
CA LEU A 49 -28.92 -7.45 -66.10
C LEU A 49 -29.31 -8.74 -65.37
N THR A 50 -30.54 -9.22 -65.54
CA THR A 50 -30.97 -10.51 -64.97
C THR A 50 -30.10 -11.65 -65.46
N GLN A 51 -29.83 -11.72 -66.78
CA GLN A 51 -28.94 -12.74 -67.35
C GLN A 51 -27.51 -12.64 -66.81
N GLN A 52 -26.99 -11.43 -66.59
CA GLN A 52 -25.67 -11.23 -66.00
C GLN A 52 -25.62 -11.65 -64.53
N MET A 53 -26.68 -11.36 -63.75
CA MET A 53 -26.78 -11.80 -62.36
C MET A 53 -26.90 -13.33 -62.30
N GLU A 54 -27.77 -13.96 -63.08
CA GLU A 54 -27.92 -15.42 -63.11
C GLU A 54 -26.60 -16.12 -63.45
N PHE A 55 -25.89 -15.66 -64.48
CA PHE A 55 -24.59 -16.22 -64.86
C PHE A 55 -23.50 -15.98 -63.80
N SER A 56 -23.51 -14.81 -63.17
CA SER A 56 -22.58 -14.47 -62.07
C SER A 56 -22.86 -15.32 -60.83
N ASP A 57 -24.13 -15.49 -60.47
CA ASP A 57 -24.58 -16.27 -59.32
C ASP A 57 -24.28 -17.75 -59.54
N GLU A 58 -24.57 -18.30 -60.73
CA GLU A 58 -24.23 -19.68 -61.08
C GLU A 58 -22.72 -19.92 -60.99
N LYS A 59 -21.91 -18.99 -61.52
CA LYS A 59 -20.45 -19.06 -61.42
C LYS A 59 -19.96 -18.96 -59.97
N SER A 60 -20.58 -18.11 -59.16
CA SER A 60 -20.28 -18.01 -57.72
C SER A 60 -20.59 -19.32 -57.00
N LEU A 61 -21.77 -19.89 -57.25
CA LEU A 61 -22.21 -21.15 -56.64
C LEU A 61 -21.31 -22.32 -57.02
N LEU A 62 -20.85 -22.38 -58.27
CA LEU A 62 -19.88 -23.39 -58.71
C LEU A 62 -18.55 -23.24 -57.98
N SER A 63 -18.01 -22.01 -57.88
CA SER A 63 -16.77 -21.74 -57.15
C SER A 63 -16.88 -22.06 -55.65
N ASP A 64 -18.02 -21.75 -55.04
CA ASP A 64 -18.28 -22.04 -53.63
C ASP A 64 -18.38 -23.55 -53.41
N ASN A 65 -19.02 -24.28 -54.32
CA ASN A 65 -19.12 -25.74 -54.25
C ASN A 65 -17.73 -26.39 -54.36
N ASP A 66 -16.91 -25.96 -55.31
CA ASP A 66 -15.53 -26.44 -55.46
C ASP A 66 -14.70 -26.14 -54.19
N TYR A 67 -14.84 -24.94 -53.63
CA TYR A 67 -14.19 -24.56 -52.37
C TYR A 67 -14.65 -25.44 -51.20
N LEU A 68 -15.96 -25.67 -51.06
CA LEU A 68 -16.52 -26.53 -50.03
C LEU A 68 -16.06 -27.97 -50.19
N ALA A 69 -16.00 -28.50 -51.42
CA ALA A 69 -15.50 -29.83 -51.71
C ALA A 69 -14.04 -30.00 -51.28
N HIS A 70 -13.18 -29.02 -51.62
CA HIS A 70 -11.80 -28.99 -51.14
C HIS A 70 -11.73 -28.91 -49.61
N ARG A 71 -12.56 -28.08 -48.98
CA ARG A 71 -12.58 -27.92 -47.53
C ARG A 71 -13.04 -29.18 -46.80
N VAL A 72 -14.05 -29.87 -47.34
CA VAL A 72 -14.51 -31.16 -46.82
C VAL A 72 -13.40 -32.19 -46.93
N SER A 73 -12.74 -32.31 -48.08
CA SER A 73 -11.62 -33.24 -48.26
C SER A 73 -10.46 -32.93 -47.30
N GLU A 74 -10.13 -31.66 -47.08
CA GLU A 74 -9.12 -31.23 -46.11
C GLU A 74 -9.50 -31.62 -44.67
N LEU A 75 -10.75 -31.35 -44.28
CA LEU A 75 -11.24 -31.69 -42.94
C LEU A 75 -11.31 -33.20 -42.74
N GLU A 76 -11.75 -33.96 -43.73
CA GLU A 76 -11.72 -35.43 -43.71
C GLU A 76 -10.29 -35.95 -43.57
N HIS A 77 -9.33 -35.37 -44.29
CA HIS A 77 -7.91 -35.73 -44.15
C HIS A 77 -7.39 -35.40 -42.75
N ARG A 78 -7.72 -34.22 -42.21
CA ARG A 78 -7.34 -33.83 -40.84
C ARG A 78 -7.97 -34.76 -39.80
N ILE A 79 -9.24 -35.11 -39.95
CA ILE A 79 -9.94 -36.05 -39.07
C ILE A 79 -9.30 -37.43 -39.17
N ALA A 80 -8.98 -37.91 -40.37
CA ALA A 80 -8.29 -39.18 -40.56
C ALA A 80 -6.89 -39.17 -39.92
N MET A 81 -6.15 -38.07 -40.06
CA MET A 81 -4.84 -37.87 -39.43
C MET A 81 -4.93 -37.82 -37.90
N TYR A 82 -5.91 -37.12 -37.34
CA TYR A 82 -6.12 -37.13 -35.90
C TYR A 82 -6.61 -38.49 -35.42
N LYS A 83 -7.49 -39.17 -36.16
CA LYS A 83 -8.01 -40.48 -35.80
C LYS A 83 -6.92 -41.56 -35.85
N SER A 84 -5.98 -41.46 -36.79
CA SER A 84 -4.82 -42.37 -36.87
C SER A 84 -3.75 -42.02 -35.83
N ALA A 85 -3.48 -40.74 -35.57
CA ALA A 85 -2.57 -40.28 -34.51
C ALA A 85 -3.13 -40.52 -33.10
N LEU A 86 -4.45 -40.51 -32.95
CA LEU A 86 -5.18 -40.83 -31.72
C LEU A 86 -5.55 -42.32 -31.64
N GLY A 87 -5.14 -43.13 -32.62
CA GLY A 87 -5.21 -44.58 -32.54
C GLY A 87 -4.35 -45.06 -31.37
N ASP A 88 -5.03 -45.47 -30.29
CA ASP A 88 -4.55 -46.18 -29.10
C ASP A 88 -4.10 -45.42 -27.82
N ALA A 89 -4.13 -44.09 -27.71
CA ALA A 89 -3.54 -43.42 -26.52
C ALA A 89 -4.48 -42.69 -25.54
N VAL A 90 -5.68 -42.24 -25.90
CA VAL A 90 -6.56 -41.50 -24.97
C VAL A 90 -8.02 -41.81 -25.29
N THR A 91 -8.68 -42.57 -24.42
CA THR A 91 -10.12 -42.83 -24.51
C THR A 91 -10.90 -41.70 -23.85
N VAL A 92 -12.19 -41.55 -24.16
CA VAL A 92 -13.09 -40.65 -23.42
C VAL A 92 -13.08 -40.94 -21.91
N GLU A 93 -12.76 -42.19 -21.54
CA GLU A 93 -12.63 -42.65 -20.17
C GLU A 93 -11.36 -42.13 -19.47
N THR A 94 -10.22 -42.03 -20.17
CA THR A 94 -9.01 -41.42 -19.59
C THR A 94 -9.20 -39.93 -19.33
N LEU A 95 -9.84 -39.20 -20.25
CA LEU A 95 -10.17 -37.78 -20.05
C LEU A 95 -11.15 -37.56 -18.89
N ARG A 96 -12.13 -38.45 -18.71
CA ARG A 96 -13.06 -38.40 -17.57
C ARG A 96 -12.33 -38.64 -16.25
N ASN A 97 -11.41 -39.61 -16.21
CA ASN A 97 -10.60 -39.89 -15.04
C ASN A 97 -9.66 -38.71 -14.71
N GLU A 98 -9.11 -38.06 -15.72
CA GLU A 98 -8.24 -36.90 -15.54
C GLU A 98 -9.02 -35.66 -15.07
N ILE A 99 -10.22 -35.41 -15.60
CA ILE A 99 -11.11 -34.35 -15.09
C ILE A 99 -11.50 -34.62 -13.63
N ALA A 100 -11.81 -35.88 -13.27
CA ALA A 100 -12.12 -36.25 -11.90
C ALA A 100 -10.93 -36.00 -10.96
N LYS A 101 -9.73 -36.41 -11.38
CA LYS A 101 -8.48 -36.18 -10.63
C LYS A 101 -8.18 -34.69 -10.45
N LEU A 102 -8.26 -33.90 -11.53
CA LEU A 102 -8.03 -32.46 -11.49
C LEU A 102 -9.06 -31.72 -10.62
N ARG A 103 -10.31 -32.18 -10.60
CA ARG A 103 -11.34 -31.62 -9.70
C ARG A 103 -11.03 -31.92 -8.24
N GLN A 104 -10.65 -33.15 -7.93
CA GLN A 104 -10.25 -33.54 -6.57
C GLN A 104 -9.03 -32.75 -6.10
N GLU A 105 -8.03 -32.58 -6.96
CA GLU A 105 -6.84 -31.77 -6.66
C GLU A 105 -7.20 -30.29 -6.44
N ASN A 106 -8.08 -29.73 -7.27
CA ASN A 106 -8.57 -28.36 -7.05
C ASN A 106 -9.35 -28.22 -5.74
N GLU A 107 -10.16 -29.20 -5.35
CA GLU A 107 -10.85 -29.20 -4.05
C GLU A 107 -9.88 -29.29 -2.88
N GLN A 108 -8.84 -30.11 -3.00
CA GLN A 108 -7.78 -30.23 -1.99
C GLN A 108 -6.99 -28.92 -1.85
N LEU A 109 -6.52 -28.34 -2.97
CA LEU A 109 -5.79 -27.08 -2.97
C LEU A 109 -6.65 -25.93 -2.41
N ARG A 110 -7.96 -25.93 -2.69
CA ARG A 110 -8.90 -24.96 -2.10
C ARG A 110 -9.05 -25.13 -0.60
N ALA A 111 -9.12 -26.36 -0.10
CA ALA A 111 -9.20 -26.62 1.33
C ALA A 111 -7.90 -26.23 2.06
N GLU A 112 -6.73 -26.53 1.47
CA GLU A 112 -5.42 -26.16 2.02
C GLU A 112 -5.25 -24.64 2.05
N THR A 113 -5.53 -23.94 0.95
CA THR A 113 -5.48 -22.47 0.92
C THR A 113 -6.47 -21.82 1.89
N GLN A 114 -7.67 -22.39 2.05
CA GLN A 114 -8.63 -21.89 3.04
C GLN A 114 -8.10 -22.06 4.47
N HIS A 115 -7.47 -23.20 4.78
CA HIS A 115 -6.85 -23.44 6.07
C HIS A 115 -5.68 -22.48 6.34
N ASP A 116 -4.83 -22.23 5.34
CA ASP A 116 -3.72 -21.29 5.43
C ASP A 116 -4.19 -19.84 5.63
N VAL A 117 -5.21 -19.40 4.90
CA VAL A 117 -5.80 -18.05 5.07
C VAL A 117 -6.36 -17.89 6.48
N LEU A 118 -7.05 -18.91 6.99
CA LEU A 118 -7.55 -18.89 8.37
C LEU A 118 -6.39 -18.85 9.37
N GLY A 119 -5.35 -19.67 9.19
CA GLY A 119 -4.16 -19.68 10.05
C GLY A 119 -3.38 -18.36 10.05
N VAL A 120 -3.20 -17.75 8.88
CA VAL A 120 -2.58 -16.42 8.73
C VAL A 120 -3.44 -15.34 9.38
N SER A 121 -4.77 -15.40 9.21
CA SER A 121 -5.67 -14.43 9.84
C SER A 121 -5.63 -14.49 11.36
N VAL A 122 -5.64 -15.69 11.95
CA VAL A 122 -5.52 -15.87 13.41
C VAL A 122 -4.17 -15.38 13.92
N ARG A 123 -3.08 -15.71 13.21
CA ARG A 123 -1.74 -15.21 13.56
C ARG A 123 -1.66 -13.68 13.46
N ALA A 124 -2.22 -13.08 12.41
CA ALA A 124 -2.25 -11.63 12.24
C ALA A 124 -3.08 -10.94 13.33
N VAL A 125 -4.23 -11.51 13.71
CA VAL A 125 -5.06 -10.98 14.80
C VAL A 125 -4.32 -11.06 16.14
N ASN A 126 -3.65 -12.18 16.43
CA ASN A 126 -2.86 -12.31 17.66
C ASN A 126 -1.67 -11.34 17.69
N MET A 127 -0.96 -11.18 16.57
CA MET A 127 0.13 -10.20 16.46
C MET A 127 -0.36 -8.76 16.60
N LEU A 128 -1.54 -8.43 16.04
CA LEU A 128 -2.14 -7.11 16.18
C LEU A 128 -2.53 -6.84 17.63
N SER A 129 -3.17 -7.80 18.29
CA SER A 129 -3.52 -7.67 19.72
C SER A 129 -2.27 -7.52 20.58
N GLN A 130 -1.23 -8.31 20.34
CA GLN A 130 0.05 -8.18 21.05
C GLN A 130 0.70 -6.81 20.79
N ALA A 131 0.75 -6.36 19.53
CA ALA A 131 1.31 -5.06 19.18
C ALA A 131 0.53 -3.90 19.80
N GLN A 132 -0.80 -3.99 19.85
CA GLN A 132 -1.66 -3.00 20.50
C GLN A 132 -1.37 -2.91 22.00
N ILE A 133 -1.34 -4.06 22.70
CA ILE A 133 -1.02 -4.09 24.14
C ILE A 133 0.36 -3.49 24.41
N THR A 134 1.36 -3.86 23.60
CA THR A 134 2.71 -3.29 23.73
C THR A 134 2.71 -1.78 23.49
N ALA A 135 2.01 -1.30 22.45
CA ALA A 135 1.92 0.13 22.16
C ALA A 135 1.20 0.90 23.28
N GLU A 136 0.12 0.37 23.82
CA GLU A 136 -0.60 0.98 24.94
C GLU A 136 0.27 1.05 26.20
N THR A 137 1.05 -0.01 26.47
CA THR A 137 1.97 -0.06 27.61
C THR A 137 3.08 0.96 27.47
N THR A 138 3.72 1.06 26.29
CA THR A 138 4.80 2.04 26.08
C THR A 138 4.28 3.47 26.09
N VAL A 139 3.06 3.73 25.61
CA VAL A 139 2.42 5.04 25.72
C VAL A 139 2.16 5.39 27.19
N ALA A 140 1.63 4.45 27.99
CA ALA A 140 1.40 4.66 29.41
C ALA A 140 2.71 4.93 30.18
N GLU A 141 3.78 4.19 29.88
CA GLU A 141 5.12 4.41 30.43
C GLU A 141 5.69 5.78 30.04
N ALA A 142 5.57 6.16 28.77
CA ALA A 142 6.03 7.45 28.28
C ALA A 142 5.26 8.62 28.92
N GLU A 143 3.94 8.48 29.09
CA GLU A 143 3.12 9.47 29.80
C GLU A 143 3.54 9.62 31.27
N TYR A 144 3.79 8.50 31.94
CA TYR A 144 4.24 8.50 33.33
C TYR A 144 5.59 9.23 33.46
N TYR A 145 6.56 8.87 32.62
CA TYR A 145 7.88 9.49 32.61
C TYR A 145 7.82 10.99 32.29
N ALA A 146 6.97 11.39 31.33
CA ALA A 146 6.79 12.79 30.98
C ALA A 146 6.21 13.60 32.14
N ARG A 147 5.22 13.05 32.87
CA ARG A 147 4.64 13.71 34.05
C ARG A 147 5.65 13.87 35.16
N GLU A 148 6.45 12.83 35.40
CA GLU A 148 7.52 12.84 36.39
C GLU A 148 8.60 13.89 36.05
N LEU A 149 9.07 13.92 34.80
CA LEU A 149 10.04 14.91 34.34
C LEU A 149 9.53 16.34 34.49
N VAL A 150 8.26 16.59 34.19
CA VAL A 150 7.64 17.91 34.37
C VAL A 150 7.54 18.29 35.85
N ALA A 151 7.23 17.33 36.73
CA ALA A 151 7.20 17.57 38.18
C ALA A 151 8.60 17.92 38.70
N GLN A 152 9.60 17.12 38.36
CA GLN A 152 11.00 17.36 38.74
C GLN A 152 11.52 18.70 38.22
N ALA A 153 11.25 19.05 36.97
CA ALA A 153 11.63 20.34 36.41
C ALA A 153 10.99 21.50 37.19
N ARG A 154 9.70 21.40 37.54
CA ARG A 154 9.01 22.43 38.33
C ARG A 154 9.61 22.61 39.72
N ASP A 155 9.95 21.51 40.39
CA ASP A 155 10.60 21.56 41.70
C ASP A 155 11.98 22.22 41.62
N GLN A 156 12.78 21.84 40.61
CA GLN A 156 14.08 22.46 40.35
C GLN A 156 13.94 23.97 40.05
N TYR A 157 12.97 24.37 39.22
CA TYR A 157 12.70 25.79 38.97
C TYR A 157 12.31 26.53 40.26
N ALA A 158 11.48 25.93 41.12
CA ALA A 158 11.11 26.52 42.39
C ALA A 158 12.30 26.67 43.35
N ASP A 159 13.22 25.70 43.37
CA ASP A 159 14.46 25.75 44.15
C ASP A 159 15.40 26.85 43.66
N ILE A 160 15.62 26.94 42.34
CA ILE A 160 16.45 27.99 41.72
C ILE A 160 15.89 29.38 42.04
N LEU A 161 14.57 29.58 41.91
CA LEU A 161 13.92 30.84 42.25
C LEU A 161 14.07 31.18 43.74
N ARG A 162 13.89 30.20 44.63
CA ARG A 162 14.10 30.39 46.08
C ARG A 162 15.55 30.76 46.40
N GLN A 163 16.53 30.13 45.75
CA GLN A 163 17.95 30.45 45.95
C GLN A 163 18.29 31.84 45.43
N ALA A 164 17.79 32.22 44.25
CA ALA A 164 17.98 33.55 43.67
C ALA A 164 17.34 34.65 44.54
N GLN A 165 16.15 34.42 45.10
CA GLN A 165 15.53 35.35 46.04
C GLN A 165 16.35 35.50 47.32
N LYS A 166 16.86 34.40 47.89
CA LYS A 166 17.72 34.45 49.09
C LYS A 166 19.04 35.19 48.83
N SER A 167 19.68 34.98 47.68
CA SER A 167 20.91 35.70 47.33
C SER A 167 20.65 37.18 47.09
N ALA A 168 19.55 37.54 46.42
CA ALA A 168 19.14 38.93 46.21
C ALA A 168 18.82 39.65 47.55
N ALA A 169 18.12 38.98 48.48
CA ALA A 169 17.85 39.52 49.80
C ALA A 169 19.14 39.79 50.59
N ARG A 170 20.09 38.85 50.60
CA ARG A 170 21.39 39.04 51.23
C ARG A 170 22.18 40.21 50.62
N ALA A 171 22.13 40.37 49.31
CA ALA A 171 22.77 41.50 48.63
C ALA A 171 22.11 42.84 49.02
N ALA A 172 20.78 42.88 49.13
CA ALA A 172 20.05 44.06 49.58
C ALA A 172 20.34 44.42 51.04
N ASP A 173 20.39 43.44 51.94
CA ASP A 173 20.73 43.64 53.35
C ASP A 173 22.17 44.16 53.52
N GLY A 174 23.12 43.63 52.74
CA GLY A 174 24.51 44.11 52.72
C GLY A 174 24.61 45.57 52.26
N LEU A 175 23.85 45.96 51.23
CA LEU A 175 23.77 47.35 50.76
C LEU A 175 23.10 48.27 51.80
N ALA A 176 22.06 47.80 52.48
CA ALA A 176 21.40 48.56 53.55
C ALA A 176 22.34 48.79 54.74
N ALA A 177 23.11 47.78 55.15
CA ALA A 177 24.13 47.89 56.19
C ALA A 177 25.19 48.96 55.85
N LEU A 178 25.63 49.02 54.58
CA LEU A 178 26.53 50.05 54.08
C LEU A 178 25.94 51.47 54.20
N LYS A 179 24.63 51.61 53.96
CA LYS A 179 23.92 52.90 54.02
C LYS A 179 23.64 53.39 55.46
N THR A 180 23.53 52.46 56.42
CA THR A 180 23.31 52.77 57.84
C THR A 180 24.59 53.03 58.64
N ALA A 181 25.77 52.89 58.03
CA ALA A 181 27.03 53.28 58.65
C ALA A 181 27.03 54.80 58.94
N PRO A 182 27.46 55.23 60.14
CA PRO A 182 27.30 56.62 60.58
C PRO A 182 28.06 57.58 59.66
N VAL A 183 27.35 58.61 59.18
CA VAL A 183 27.89 59.71 58.39
C VAL A 183 28.90 60.49 59.24
N GLY A 184 30.19 60.15 59.11
CA GLY A 184 31.28 60.91 59.76
C GLY A 184 32.50 60.12 60.27
N ALA A 185 32.92 59.02 59.63
CA ALA A 185 34.19 58.33 59.94
C ALA A 185 35.11 58.27 58.69
N PRO A 186 36.44 58.33 58.86
CA PRO A 186 37.41 58.65 57.81
C PRO A 186 37.56 57.52 56.77
N GLU A 187 38.04 57.89 55.57
CA GLU A 187 38.25 57.08 54.35
C GLU A 187 38.13 55.54 54.48
N PRO A 188 37.41 54.88 53.55
CA PRO A 188 37.18 53.44 53.63
C PRO A 188 38.50 52.67 53.55
N LEU A 189 38.71 51.80 54.54
CA LEU A 189 39.88 50.95 54.70
C LEU A 189 40.05 50.04 53.45
N PRO A 190 41.30 49.74 53.03
CA PRO A 190 41.61 48.93 51.83
C PRO A 190 40.94 47.54 51.80
N ALA A 191 40.51 47.02 52.94
CA ALA A 191 39.78 45.76 53.08
C ALA A 191 38.41 45.75 52.37
N GLU A 192 37.74 46.91 52.24
CA GLU A 192 36.40 46.99 51.64
C GLU A 192 36.48 46.93 50.09
N ILE A 193 37.51 47.54 49.52
CA ILE A 193 37.84 47.42 48.09
C ILE A 193 38.28 45.99 47.77
N GLU A 194 39.08 45.35 48.64
CA GLU A 194 39.46 43.94 48.47
C GLU A 194 38.26 42.99 48.61
N TYR A 195 37.33 43.25 49.52
CA TYR A 195 36.11 42.47 49.66
C TYR A 195 35.22 42.57 48.41
N ILE A 196 35.02 43.78 47.87
CA ILE A 196 34.26 43.97 46.62
C ILE A 196 34.97 43.29 45.45
N ARG A 197 36.30 43.39 45.37
CA ARG A 197 37.11 42.80 44.29
C ARG A 197 37.07 41.27 44.33
N THR A 198 37.20 40.67 45.51
CA THR A 198 37.09 39.21 45.69
C THR A 198 35.68 38.72 45.44
N TYR A 199 34.65 39.44 45.90
CA TYR A 199 33.25 39.11 45.62
C TYR A 199 32.94 39.17 44.12
N ALA A 200 33.38 40.22 43.42
CA ALA A 200 33.21 40.35 41.97
C ALA A 200 33.91 39.21 41.21
N GLN A 201 35.13 38.84 41.61
CA GLN A 201 35.88 37.73 41.02
C GLN A 201 35.23 36.36 41.27
N ILE A 202 34.68 36.15 42.46
CA ILE A 202 33.93 34.92 42.78
C ILE A 202 32.64 34.89 41.95
N ALA A 203 31.89 35.98 41.87
CA ALA A 203 30.65 36.06 41.09
C ALA A 203 30.89 35.82 39.60
N GLU A 204 31.95 36.39 39.02
CA GLU A 204 32.36 36.16 37.63
C GLU A 204 32.64 34.67 37.37
N LYS A 205 33.43 34.04 38.25
CA LYS A 205 33.76 32.61 38.13
C LYS A 205 32.53 31.73 38.27
N GLN A 206 31.64 32.04 39.22
CA GLN A 206 30.38 31.31 39.42
C GLN A 206 29.45 31.45 38.21
N MET A 207 29.36 32.64 37.60
CA MET A 207 28.53 32.88 36.43
C MET A 207 29.08 32.15 35.19
N HIS A 208 30.40 32.07 35.04
CA HIS A 208 31.04 31.26 33.99
C HIS A 208 30.71 29.76 34.15
N THR A 209 30.79 29.22 35.37
CA THR A 209 30.46 27.82 35.65
C THR A 209 28.99 27.50 35.39
N ILE A 210 28.07 28.41 35.74
CA ILE A 210 26.64 28.23 35.46
C ILE A 210 26.38 28.25 33.95
N VAL A 211 27.05 29.13 33.21
CA VAL A 211 26.92 29.22 31.75
C VAL A 211 27.49 27.96 31.08
N GLU A 212 28.66 27.47 31.49
CA GLU A 212 29.23 26.21 31.00
C GLU A 212 28.32 25.01 31.28
N ALA A 213 27.72 24.92 32.48
CA ALA A 213 26.79 23.86 32.82
C ALA A 213 25.50 23.92 31.98
N LEU A 214 24.97 25.11 31.71
CA LEU A 214 23.83 25.31 30.81
C LEU A 214 24.15 24.93 29.36
N PHE A 215 25.33 25.31 28.86
CA PHE A 215 25.78 24.90 27.52
C PHE A 215 25.92 23.38 27.42
N ALA A 216 26.49 22.73 28.43
CA ALA A 216 26.61 21.27 28.46
C ALA A 216 25.25 20.56 28.45
N GLU A 217 24.25 21.09 29.17
CA GLU A 217 22.91 20.51 29.19
C GLU A 217 22.15 20.78 27.88
N ILE A 218 22.38 21.92 27.23
CA ILE A 218 21.83 22.24 25.89
C ILE A 218 22.44 21.34 24.81
N ASP A 219 23.75 21.09 24.83
CA ASP A 219 24.41 20.15 23.89
C ASP A 219 23.88 18.73 24.06
N LYS A 220 23.56 18.34 25.30
CA LYS A 220 22.96 17.05 25.64
C LYS A 220 21.50 16.91 25.16
N LEU A 221 20.77 18.02 25.08
CA LEU A 221 19.41 18.10 24.51
C LEU A 221 19.40 18.25 22.97
N GLY A 222 20.49 18.78 22.39
CA GLY A 222 20.66 18.99 20.95
C GLY A 222 21.26 17.80 20.20
N GLY A 223 21.92 16.87 20.91
CA GLY A 223 22.38 15.61 20.33
C GLY A 223 21.21 14.69 19.95
N PRO A 224 21.35 13.82 18.91
CA PRO A 224 20.34 12.81 18.63
C PRO A 224 20.10 11.96 19.89
N PRO A 225 18.87 11.48 20.14
CA PRO A 225 18.58 10.65 21.30
C PRO A 225 19.57 9.49 21.29
N GLN A 226 20.44 9.44 22.31
CA GLN A 226 21.38 8.34 22.42
C GLN A 226 20.55 7.06 22.53
N PRO A 227 20.64 6.14 21.55
CA PRO A 227 20.01 4.85 21.73
C PRO A 227 20.63 4.26 23.00
N HIS A 228 19.78 3.84 23.93
CA HIS A 228 20.20 3.09 25.10
C HIS A 228 21.17 2.00 24.63
N ARG A 229 22.46 2.19 24.89
CA ARG A 229 23.45 1.14 24.70
C ARG A 229 23.19 0.13 25.80
N GLU A 230 22.39 -0.86 25.45
CA GLU A 230 22.53 -2.21 25.97
C GLU A 230 24.03 -2.54 26.03
N HIS A 231 24.46 -3.11 27.16
CA HIS A 231 25.81 -3.60 27.36
C HIS A 231 26.10 -4.76 26.39
N GLU A 232 26.44 -4.44 25.13
CA GLU A 232 27.09 -5.39 24.22
C GLU A 232 28.60 -5.23 24.36
N SER A 233 29.14 -6.06 25.23
CA SER A 233 30.56 -6.43 25.26
C SER A 233 30.99 -6.93 23.88
N ALA A 234 32.04 -6.29 23.37
CA ALA A 234 32.71 -6.61 22.11
C ALA A 234 32.93 -8.12 21.93
N THR A 235 32.53 -8.62 20.76
CA THR A 235 33.01 -9.90 20.24
C THR A 235 33.54 -9.63 18.84
N ASP A 236 34.87 -9.77 18.69
CA ASP A 236 35.60 -9.77 17.42
C ASP A 236 35.00 -10.79 16.43
N PRO A 237 35.08 -10.53 15.11
CA PRO A 237 34.67 -11.51 14.11
C PRO A 237 35.74 -12.61 13.95
N PRO A 238 35.38 -13.90 13.90
CA PRO A 238 36.35 -14.96 13.59
C PRO A 238 36.53 -15.13 12.06
N PRO A 239 37.70 -15.58 11.60
CA PRO A 239 37.93 -15.88 10.18
C PRO A 239 37.29 -17.23 9.81
N ALA A 240 36.75 -17.29 8.59
CA ALA A 240 36.25 -18.50 7.96
C ALA A 240 37.41 -19.43 7.57
N ASP A 241 37.38 -20.68 8.08
CA ASP A 241 37.51 -21.93 7.31
C ASP A 241 37.81 -23.13 8.22
N ARG A 242 36.92 -24.13 8.22
CA ARG A 242 37.19 -25.59 8.14
C ARG A 242 35.92 -26.42 8.39
N PRO A 243 35.69 -27.51 7.64
CA PRO A 243 34.48 -28.32 7.75
C PRO A 243 34.65 -29.51 8.71
N GLY A 244 33.58 -29.81 9.46
CA GLY A 244 33.36 -31.13 10.07
C GLY A 244 33.44 -31.17 11.60
N ALA A 245 32.30 -31.01 12.27
CA ALA A 245 31.95 -31.70 13.51
C ALA A 245 30.46 -31.47 13.85
N THR A 246 29.76 -32.55 14.16
CA THR A 246 28.34 -32.61 14.54
C THR A 246 28.06 -31.93 15.90
N PRO A 247 26.86 -31.36 16.14
CA PRO A 247 26.55 -30.70 17.41
C PRO A 247 26.12 -31.73 18.47
N GLN A 248 26.84 -31.79 19.60
CA GLN A 248 26.39 -32.50 20.81
C GLN A 248 25.66 -31.54 21.75
N MET A 249 24.43 -31.90 22.12
CA MET A 249 23.65 -31.27 23.19
C MET A 249 24.41 -31.31 24.52
N SER A 250 24.57 -30.15 25.17
CA SER A 250 25.12 -30.04 26.52
C SER A 250 24.05 -29.48 27.47
N PHE A 251 23.62 -30.30 28.42
CA PHE A 251 22.67 -29.97 29.49
C PHE A 251 23.24 -28.91 30.45
N TRP A 252 22.38 -28.00 30.91
CA TRP A 252 22.66 -26.98 31.92
C TRP A 252 23.02 -27.58 33.29
N ASN A 253 24.04 -27.02 33.95
CA ASN A 253 24.49 -27.41 35.29
C ASN A 253 24.44 -26.18 36.23
N PRO A 254 23.70 -26.20 37.36
CA PRO A 254 23.59 -25.04 38.24
C PRO A 254 24.75 -24.92 39.25
N PRO A 255 25.05 -23.71 39.76
CA PRO A 255 26.18 -23.46 40.66
C PRO A 255 25.87 -23.82 42.13
N LYS A 256 26.92 -24.24 42.86
CA LYS A 256 26.89 -24.55 44.31
C LYS A 256 26.90 -23.27 45.15
N LEU A 257 26.01 -23.20 46.14
CA LEU A 257 25.98 -22.18 47.20
C LEU A 257 26.94 -22.55 48.33
N GLU A 258 27.88 -21.66 48.65
CA GLU A 258 28.71 -21.69 49.87
C GLU A 258 27.89 -21.15 51.08
N PRO A 259 27.99 -21.73 52.29
CA PRO A 259 27.23 -21.27 53.44
C PRO A 259 27.79 -19.98 54.06
N GLY A 260 26.94 -18.96 54.13
CA GLY A 260 27.21 -17.68 54.76
C GLY A 260 27.33 -17.74 56.28
N THR A 261 28.15 -16.83 56.78
CA THR A 261 28.48 -16.52 58.17
C THR A 261 27.24 -16.22 59.05
N ALA A 262 27.18 -16.85 60.21
CA ALA A 262 26.16 -16.63 61.23
C ALA A 262 26.30 -15.25 61.90
N VAL A 263 25.17 -14.53 62.01
CA VAL A 263 24.97 -13.38 62.90
C VAL A 263 24.08 -13.86 64.07
N PRO A 264 24.43 -13.57 65.35
CA PRO A 264 23.60 -14.01 66.48
C PRO A 264 22.39 -13.08 66.70
N ALA A 265 21.25 -13.71 66.99
CA ALA A 265 19.96 -13.09 67.31
C ALA A 265 19.91 -12.51 68.74
N PRO A 266 19.04 -11.52 69.01
CA PRO A 266 18.89 -10.91 70.34
C PRO A 266 18.01 -11.78 71.26
N ALA A 267 18.46 -11.93 72.52
CA ALA A 267 17.73 -12.63 73.58
C ALA A 267 16.60 -11.76 74.15
N ALA A 268 15.37 -12.28 74.14
CA ALA A 268 14.23 -11.73 74.86
C ALA A 268 13.78 -12.68 75.98
N ALA A 269 13.35 -12.06 77.06
CA ALA A 269 13.07 -12.57 78.41
C ALA A 269 11.85 -13.51 78.57
N GLY A 270 11.86 -14.22 79.70
CA GLY A 270 10.69 -14.60 80.52
C GLY A 270 10.30 -16.08 80.45
N ASP A 271 10.67 -16.92 81.42
CA ASP A 271 9.97 -17.25 82.71
C ASP A 271 9.12 -18.55 82.56
N PRO A 272 8.71 -19.28 83.62
CA PRO A 272 9.24 -19.47 84.97
C PRO A 272 9.30 -20.97 85.38
N ASP A 273 9.49 -21.20 86.68
CA ASP A 273 9.15 -22.38 87.50
C ASP A 273 10.18 -23.49 87.82
N HIS A 274 10.26 -23.67 89.16
CA HIS A 274 10.82 -24.75 90.00
C HIS A 274 12.31 -24.76 90.36
#